data_AF-A0A7S1SVM9-F1
#
_entry.id   AF-A0A7S1SVM9-F1
#
_cell.length_a   1.000
_cell.length_b   1.000
_cell.length_c   1.000
_cell.angle_alpha   90.00
_cell.angle_beta   90.00
_cell.angle_gamma   90.00
#
_symmetry.space_group_name_H-M   'P 1'
#
loop_
_entity.id
_entity.type
_entity.pdbx_description
1 polymer ?
#
loop_
_entity_poly.entity_id
_entity_poly.type
_entity_poly.pdbx_seq_one_letter_code
_entity_poly.pdbx_strand_id
1 'polypeptide(L)'
;ACESHSVGVPLDVVKTRVQAAPAGSKLRQQAEVGLLAGVTHLIGEEGPSILLQGMGPTFFGYFVQGSLKYGLYQVFKGDSAGLVGAALVLHQVVAASAADTVGSTALCPLEATRIRLVMDRTYAPGFLPGLSRLAREEGLDGLLGTLP
;
A
#
# COMPACT_ATOMS: atom_id res chain seq x y z
N ALA A 1 -1.35 -8.43 -9.09
CA ALA A 1 -1.58 -7.43 -8.02
C ALA A 1 -0.27 -6.77 -7.62
N CYS A 2 0.65 -7.49 -6.98
CA CYS A 2 1.94 -6.96 -6.54
C CYS A 2 2.78 -6.29 -7.64
N GLU A 3 2.92 -6.91 -8.81
CA GLU A 3 3.67 -6.34 -9.95
C GLU A 3 3.05 -5.02 -10.45
N SER A 4 1.72 -5.01 -10.64
CA SER A 4 0.98 -3.82 -11.10
C SER A 4 1.12 -2.64 -10.14
N HIS A 5 1.03 -2.89 -8.83
CA HIS A 5 1.21 -1.84 -7.82
C HIS A 5 2.67 -1.39 -7.68
N SER A 6 3.62 -2.31 -7.84
CA SER A 6 5.05 -1.99 -7.77
C SER A 6 5.50 -1.08 -8.92
N VAL A 7 4.93 -1.25 -10.12
CA VAL A 7 5.16 -0.35 -11.27
C VAL A 7 4.61 1.05 -11.02
N GLY A 8 3.55 1.18 -10.21
CA GLY A 8 2.95 2.46 -9.83
C GLY A 8 3.74 3.26 -8.79
N VAL A 9 4.70 2.64 -8.09
CA VAL A 9 5.40 3.27 -6.95
C VAL A 9 6.05 4.61 -7.29
N PRO A 10 6.76 4.80 -8.43
CA PRO A 10 7.32 6.10 -8.80
C PRO A 10 6.28 7.21 -8.88
N LEU A 11 5.10 6.89 -9.42
CA LEU A 11 4.00 7.85 -9.55
C LEU A 11 3.39 8.18 -8.18
N ASP A 12 3.22 7.18 -7.33
CA ASP A 12 2.64 7.35 -5.99
C ASP A 12 3.56 8.13 -5.07
N VAL A 13 4.88 7.95 -5.17
CA VAL A 13 5.87 8.77 -4.47
C VAL A 13 5.72 10.24 -4.86
N VAL A 14 5.67 10.54 -6.17
CA VAL A 14 5.55 11.94 -6.61
C VAL A 14 4.26 12.57 -6.11
N LYS A 15 3.13 11.86 -6.22
CA LYS A 15 1.82 12.35 -5.75
C LYS A 15 1.82 12.62 -4.25
N THR A 16 2.29 11.66 -3.45
CA THR A 16 2.32 11.80 -1.98
C THR A 16 3.25 12.94 -1.54
N ARG A 17 4.42 13.10 -2.16
CA ARG A 17 5.34 14.21 -1.88
C ARG A 17 4.72 15.57 -2.26
N VAL A 18 4.04 15.67 -3.40
CA VAL A 18 3.35 16.90 -3.81
C VAL A 18 2.18 17.23 -2.88
N GLN A 19 1.41 16.22 -2.44
CA GLN A 19 0.30 16.38 -1.51
C GLN A 19 0.76 16.77 -0.09
N ALA A 20 1.94 16.30 0.32
CA ALA A 20 2.58 16.66 1.58
C ALA A 20 3.21 18.04 1.59
N ALA A 21 3.61 18.54 0.42
CA ALA A 21 4.38 19.77 0.32
C ALA A 21 3.50 21.00 0.66
N PRO A 22 4.05 21.99 1.40
CA PRO A 22 3.34 23.22 1.71
C PRO A 22 2.79 23.93 0.46
N ALA A 23 1.67 24.64 0.62
CA ALA A 23 1.12 25.48 -0.43
C ALA A 23 2.16 26.54 -0.84
N GLY A 24 2.43 26.66 -2.15
CA GLY A 24 3.45 27.56 -2.70
C GLY A 24 4.89 27.03 -2.66
N SER A 25 5.13 25.80 -2.21
CA SER A 25 6.45 25.16 -2.35
C SER A 25 6.85 25.01 -3.82
N LYS A 26 8.16 25.07 -4.09
CA LYS A 26 8.72 24.88 -5.44
C LYS A 26 8.30 23.55 -6.04
N LEU A 27 8.29 22.48 -5.25
CA LEU A 27 7.84 21.17 -5.69
C LEU A 27 6.40 21.20 -6.21
N ARG A 28 5.49 21.86 -5.49
CA ARG A 28 4.08 21.94 -5.88
C ARG A 28 3.89 22.80 -7.13
N GLN A 29 4.61 23.93 -7.22
CA GLN A 29 4.62 24.78 -8.42
C GLN A 29 5.14 24.01 -9.64
N GLN A 30 6.19 23.22 -9.50
CA GLN A 30 6.73 22.39 -10.58
C GLN A 30 5.75 21.27 -10.98
N ALA A 31 5.06 20.66 -10.02
CA ALA A 31 4.03 19.66 -10.29
C ALA A 31 2.79 20.24 -11.01
N GLU A 32 2.46 21.51 -10.78
CA GLU A 32 1.39 22.24 -11.49
C GLU A 32 1.74 22.50 -12.96
N VAL A 33 3.03 22.71 -13.28
CA VAL A 33 3.52 22.80 -14.67
C VAL A 33 3.40 21.45 -15.38
N GLY A 34 3.63 20.36 -14.65
CA GLY A 34 3.37 19.00 -15.11
C GLY A 34 4.04 17.95 -14.24
N LEU A 35 3.51 16.72 -14.30
CA LEU A 35 4.02 15.61 -13.50
C LEU A 35 5.51 15.34 -13.75
N LEU A 36 5.95 15.42 -15.01
CA LEU A 36 7.36 15.23 -15.38
C LEU A 36 8.26 16.32 -14.79
N ALA A 37 7.78 17.57 -14.69
CA ALA A 37 8.52 18.66 -14.05
C ALA A 37 8.63 18.45 -12.53
N GLY A 38 7.58 17.92 -11.89
CA GLY A 38 7.65 17.46 -10.51
C GLY A 38 8.65 16.32 -10.28
N VAL A 39 8.67 15.33 -11.19
CA VAL A 39 9.64 14.21 -11.16
C VAL A 39 11.07 14.72 -11.31
N THR A 40 11.35 15.55 -12.31
CA THR A 40 12.71 16.05 -12.56
C THR A 40 13.21 16.92 -11.41
N HIS A 41 12.34 17.73 -10.80
CA HIS A 41 12.66 18.48 -9.60
C HIS A 41 13.02 17.56 -8.43
N LEU A 42 12.24 16.50 -8.19
CA LEU A 42 12.54 15.51 -7.14
C LEU A 42 13.88 14.81 -7.34
N ILE A 43 14.16 14.38 -8.56
CA ILE A 43 15.43 13.73 -8.91
C ILE A 43 16.60 14.69 -8.70
N GLY A 44 16.42 15.97 -9.07
CA GLY A 44 17.44 17.01 -8.93
C GLY A 44 17.77 17.37 -7.48
N GLU A 45 16.77 17.41 -6.60
CA GLU A 45 16.98 17.74 -5.19
C GLU A 45 17.43 16.54 -4.35
N GLU A 46 16.84 15.37 -4.57
CA GLU A 46 16.97 14.25 -3.63
C GLU A 46 17.48 12.94 -4.25
N GLY A 47 17.85 12.98 -5.54
CA GLY A 47 18.38 11.85 -6.30
C GLY A 47 17.31 10.90 -6.86
N PRO A 48 17.66 10.06 -7.86
CA PRO A 48 16.71 9.19 -8.54
C PRO A 48 16.15 8.06 -7.68
N SER A 49 16.87 7.66 -6.61
CA SER A 49 16.45 6.59 -5.71
C SER A 49 15.16 6.91 -4.95
N ILE A 50 14.76 8.18 -4.88
CA ILE A 50 13.51 8.61 -4.22
C ILE A 50 12.28 7.96 -4.82
N LEU A 51 12.27 7.78 -6.13
CA LEU A 51 11.10 7.28 -6.86
C LEU A 51 10.78 5.82 -6.50
N LEU A 52 11.73 5.10 -5.90
CA LEU A 52 11.56 3.72 -5.45
C LEU A 52 11.35 3.63 -3.94
N GLN A 53 11.30 4.77 -3.24
CA GLN A 53 11.03 4.79 -1.81
C GLN A 53 9.63 4.25 -1.54
N GLY A 54 9.53 3.24 -0.66
CA GLY A 54 8.26 2.54 -0.40
C GLY A 54 7.98 1.37 -1.35
N MET A 55 8.86 1.03 -2.30
CA MET A 55 8.68 -0.14 -3.17
C MET A 55 8.65 -1.46 -2.40
N GLY A 56 9.55 -1.64 -1.42
CA GLY A 56 9.58 -2.85 -0.57
C GLY A 56 8.28 -3.11 0.19
N PRO A 57 7.76 -2.13 0.96
CA PRO A 57 6.46 -2.24 1.62
C PRO A 57 5.30 -2.51 0.65
N THR A 58 5.27 -1.84 -0.51
CA THR A 58 4.24 -2.06 -1.54
C THR A 58 4.29 -3.49 -2.07
N PHE A 59 5.46 -3.94 -2.50
CA PHE A 59 5.64 -5.29 -3.04
C PHE A 59 5.22 -6.33 -2.01
N PHE A 60 5.80 -6.27 -0.80
CA PHE A 60 5.53 -7.26 0.23
C PHE A 60 4.07 -7.22 0.73
N GLY A 61 3.49 -6.02 0.87
CA GLY A 61 2.09 -5.83 1.24
C GLY A 61 1.12 -6.49 0.28
N TYR A 62 1.19 -6.13 -1.00
CA TYR A 62 0.28 -6.69 -2.00
C TYR A 62 0.57 -8.16 -2.32
N PHE A 63 1.80 -8.63 -2.09
CA PHE A 63 2.11 -10.05 -2.13
C PHE A 63 1.35 -10.80 -1.03
N VAL A 64 1.50 -10.38 0.23
CA VAL A 64 0.83 -11.01 1.38
C VAL A 64 -0.69 -10.92 1.26
N GLN A 65 -1.24 -9.75 0.89
CA GLN A 65 -2.67 -9.58 0.68
C GLN A 65 -3.19 -10.54 -0.40
N GLY A 66 -2.48 -10.64 -1.54
CA GLY A 66 -2.85 -11.54 -2.63
C GLY A 66 -2.83 -13.00 -2.20
N SER A 67 -1.75 -13.44 -1.56
CA SER A 67 -1.61 -14.81 -1.05
C SER A 67 -2.73 -15.18 -0.07
N LEU A 68 -3.02 -14.30 0.89
CA LEU A 68 -4.08 -14.51 1.87
C LEU A 68 -5.45 -14.53 1.21
N LYS A 69 -5.76 -13.53 0.38
CA LYS A 69 -7.06 -13.43 -0.32
C LYS A 69 -7.37 -14.67 -1.15
N TYR A 70 -6.45 -15.09 -2.03
CA TYR A 70 -6.71 -16.23 -2.91
C TYR A 70 -6.62 -17.57 -2.18
N GLY A 71 -5.75 -17.69 -1.16
CA GLY A 71 -5.66 -18.88 -0.32
C GLY A 71 -6.93 -19.08 0.51
N LEU A 72 -7.34 -18.07 1.27
CA LEU A 72 -8.54 -18.09 2.10
C LEU A 72 -9.81 -18.19 1.26
N TYR A 73 -9.86 -17.54 0.09
CA TYR A 73 -11.01 -17.68 -0.80
C TYR A 73 -11.26 -19.13 -1.20
N GLN A 74 -10.21 -19.92 -1.49
CA GLN A 74 -10.38 -21.34 -1.80
C GLN A 74 -10.86 -22.15 -0.59
N VAL A 75 -10.37 -21.83 0.60
CA VAL A 75 -10.82 -22.48 1.85
C VAL A 75 -12.27 -22.14 2.15
N PHE A 76 -12.66 -20.88 2.07
CA PHE A 76 -14.01 -20.41 2.39
C PHE A 76 -15.04 -20.75 1.32
N LYS A 77 -14.65 -20.76 0.04
CA LYS A 77 -15.53 -21.23 -1.04
C LYS A 77 -15.85 -22.71 -0.85
N GLY A 78 -14.89 -23.51 -0.37
CA GLY A 78 -15.06 -24.94 -0.10
C GLY A 78 -15.63 -25.68 -1.30
N ASP A 79 -16.24 -26.84 -1.05
CA ASP A 79 -17.02 -27.51 -2.08
C ASP A 79 -18.40 -26.85 -2.19
N SER A 80 -18.58 -26.04 -3.23
CA SER A 80 -19.87 -25.42 -3.56
C SER A 80 -20.72 -26.30 -4.47
N ALA A 81 -20.34 -27.57 -4.70
CA ALA A 81 -21.07 -28.51 -5.54
C ALA A 81 -22.47 -28.79 -4.95
N GLY A 82 -23.46 -28.03 -5.43
CA GLY A 82 -24.84 -28.11 -4.96
C GLY A 82 -25.52 -26.74 -4.89
N LEU A 83 -24.76 -25.65 -4.79
CA LEU A 83 -25.31 -24.31 -4.91
C LEU A 83 -25.44 -23.91 -6.38
N VAL A 84 -26.59 -23.34 -6.73
CA VAL A 84 -26.89 -22.82 -8.07
C VAL A 84 -27.60 -21.46 -7.98
N GLY A 85 -27.49 -20.67 -9.05
CA GLY A 85 -28.14 -19.37 -9.15
C GLY A 85 -27.70 -18.39 -8.06
N ALA A 86 -28.66 -17.65 -7.49
CA ALA A 86 -28.38 -16.61 -6.50
C ALA A 86 -27.66 -17.11 -5.24
N ALA A 87 -27.93 -18.35 -4.81
CA ALA A 87 -27.31 -18.92 -3.62
C ALA A 87 -25.80 -19.15 -3.81
N LEU A 88 -25.39 -19.59 -5.01
CA LEU A 88 -23.97 -19.73 -5.35
C LEU A 88 -23.25 -18.37 -5.38
N VAL A 89 -23.91 -17.35 -5.96
CA VAL A 89 -23.36 -15.99 -6.02
C VAL A 89 -23.18 -15.43 -4.61
N LEU A 90 -24.19 -15.56 -3.75
CA LEU A 90 -24.13 -15.08 -2.37
C LEU A 90 -23.00 -15.75 -1.59
N HIS A 91 -22.86 -17.08 -1.70
CA HIS A 91 -21.78 -17.83 -1.05
C HIS A 91 -20.40 -17.36 -1.50
N GLN A 92 -20.21 -17.15 -2.81
CA GLN A 92 -18.95 -16.66 -3.36
C GLN A 92 -18.63 -15.24 -2.92
N VAL A 93 -19.64 -14.35 -2.82
CA VAL A 93 -19.46 -12.98 -2.35
C VAL A 93 -19.08 -12.97 -0.87
N VAL A 94 -19.77 -13.74 -0.02
CA VAL A 94 -19.43 -13.83 1.41
C VAL A 94 -18.04 -14.41 1.62
N ALA A 95 -17.69 -15.49 0.91
CA ALA A 95 -16.36 -16.09 0.96
C ALA A 95 -15.26 -15.12 0.47
N ALA A 96 -15.53 -14.37 -0.61
CA ALA A 96 -14.60 -13.37 -1.12
C ALA A 96 -14.41 -12.22 -0.14
N SER A 97 -15.49 -11.67 0.42
CA SER A 97 -15.44 -10.59 1.39
C SER A 97 -14.68 -11.00 2.65
N ALA A 98 -14.97 -12.18 3.21
CA ALA A 98 -14.27 -12.68 4.39
C ALA A 98 -12.77 -12.87 4.14
N ALA A 99 -12.39 -13.42 2.98
CA ALA A 99 -10.98 -13.57 2.60
C ALA A 99 -10.29 -12.22 2.40
N ASP A 100 -10.99 -11.25 1.81
CA ASP A 100 -10.46 -9.91 1.56
C ASP A 100 -10.25 -9.12 2.86
N THR A 101 -11.16 -9.21 3.84
CA THR A 101 -10.99 -8.57 5.15
C THR A 101 -9.72 -9.04 5.86
N VAL A 102 -9.45 -10.35 5.84
CA VAL A 102 -8.21 -10.90 6.44
C VAL A 102 -6.98 -10.45 5.68
N GLY A 103 -7.01 -10.49 4.35
CA GLY A 103 -5.90 -10.00 3.51
C GLY A 103 -5.62 -8.51 3.74
N SER A 104 -6.66 -7.69 3.82
CA SER A 104 -6.56 -6.25 4.04
C SER A 104 -6.05 -5.92 5.45
N THR A 105 -6.43 -6.68 6.47
CA THR A 105 -5.88 -6.53 7.84
C THR A 105 -4.37 -6.70 7.87
N ALA A 106 -3.84 -7.67 7.10
CA ALA A 106 -2.40 -7.86 6.98
C ALA A 106 -1.71 -6.79 6.12
N LEU A 107 -2.43 -6.18 5.16
CA LEU A 107 -1.93 -5.14 4.28
C LEU A 107 -1.83 -3.77 4.98
N CYS A 108 -2.80 -3.40 5.81
CA CYS A 108 -2.87 -2.09 6.48
C CYS A 108 -1.55 -1.64 7.14
N PRO A 109 -0.87 -2.44 7.99
CA PRO A 109 0.39 -2.00 8.61
C PRO A 109 1.53 -1.78 7.61
N LEU A 110 1.51 -2.51 6.50
CA LEU A 110 2.51 -2.39 5.44
C LEU A 110 2.28 -1.12 4.61
N GLU A 111 1.03 -0.73 4.37
CA GLU A 111 0.71 0.56 3.77
C GLU A 111 1.02 1.74 4.68
N ALA A 112 0.75 1.62 5.98
CA ALA A 112 1.15 2.64 6.96
C ALA A 112 2.68 2.83 6.98
N THR A 113 3.43 1.73 6.95
CA THR A 113 4.89 1.76 6.83
C THR A 113 5.35 2.43 5.54
N ARG A 114 4.71 2.13 4.40
CA ARG A 114 4.97 2.79 3.11
C ARG A 114 4.82 4.29 3.21
N ILE A 115 3.67 4.76 3.72
CA ILE A 115 3.35 6.19 3.80
C ILE A 115 4.39 6.91 4.65
N ARG A 116 4.71 6.40 5.85
CA ARG A 116 5.71 7.04 6.73
C ARG A 116 7.09 7.08 6.09
N LEU A 117 7.54 6.00 5.46
CA LEU A 117 8.81 5.98 4.74
C LEU A 117 8.84 6.98 3.59
N VAL A 118 7.74 7.17 2.86
CA VAL A 118 7.68 8.13 1.73
C VAL A 118 7.57 9.58 2.21
N MET A 119 6.91 9.81 3.34
CA MET A 119 6.71 11.15 3.90
C MET A 119 7.96 11.68 4.63
N ASP A 120 8.61 10.83 5.43
CA ASP A 120 9.79 11.19 6.23
C ASP A 120 10.95 10.21 5.98
N ARG A 121 12.03 10.72 5.37
CA ARG A 121 13.23 9.94 5.10
C ARG A 121 14.05 9.60 6.35
N THR A 122 13.90 10.37 7.43
CA THR A 122 14.60 10.14 8.70
C THR A 122 13.92 9.09 9.56
N TYR A 123 12.71 8.65 9.15
CA TYR A 123 11.94 7.66 9.88
C TYR A 123 12.66 6.31 9.99
N ALA A 124 13.18 5.77 8.88
CA ALA A 124 13.96 4.54 8.91
C ALA A 124 14.80 4.37 7.62
N PRO A 125 15.95 3.67 7.69
CA PRO A 125 16.82 3.44 6.53
C PRO A 125 16.25 2.44 5.52
N GLY A 126 15.11 1.78 5.82
CA GLY A 126 14.49 0.82 4.92
C GLY A 126 13.20 0.23 5.47
N PHE A 127 12.63 -0.71 4.71
CA PHE A 127 11.35 -1.36 5.02
C PHE A 127 11.34 -2.07 6.37
N LEU A 128 12.19 -3.08 6.58
CA LEU A 128 12.16 -3.90 7.80
C LEU A 128 12.40 -3.07 9.07
N PRO A 129 13.39 -2.15 9.10
CA PRO A 129 13.54 -1.22 10.23
C PRO A 129 12.30 -0.33 10.41
N GLY A 130 11.72 0.20 9.33
CA GLY A 130 10.52 1.04 9.38
C GLY A 130 9.29 0.31 9.90
N LEU A 131 9.09 -0.95 9.48
CA LEU A 131 8.01 -1.80 9.96
C LEU A 131 8.19 -2.13 11.44
N SER A 132 9.42 -2.48 11.86
CA SER A 132 9.72 -2.78 13.26
C SER A 132 9.54 -1.55 14.17
N ARG A 133 9.88 -0.36 13.66
CA ARG A 133 9.69 0.90 14.36
C ARG A 133 8.21 1.23 14.47
N LEU A 134 7.45 1.10 13.38
CA LEU A 134 6.01 1.31 13.39
C LEU A 134 5.30 0.39 14.38
N ALA A 135 5.64 -0.90 14.37
CA ALA A 135 5.08 -1.88 15.29
C ALA A 135 5.35 -1.55 16.77
N ARG A 136 6.47 -0.88 17.07
CA ARG A 136 6.79 -0.40 18.42
C ARG A 136 6.09 0.91 18.79
N GLU A 137 5.89 1.81 17.82
CA GLU A 137 5.26 3.11 18.03
C GLU A 137 3.74 3.02 18.17
N GLU A 138 3.08 2.25 17.30
CA GLU A 138 1.62 2.16 17.22
C GLU A 138 1.05 0.96 18.00
N GLY A 139 1.87 -0.06 18.29
CA GLY A 139 1.41 -1.28 18.92
C GLY A 139 0.27 -1.96 18.15
N LEU A 140 -0.56 -2.72 18.86
CA LEU A 140 -1.79 -3.30 18.30
C LEU A 140 -2.91 -2.26 18.14
N ASP A 141 -2.87 -1.16 18.89
CA ASP A 141 -3.91 -0.12 18.90
C ASP A 141 -3.94 0.71 17.61
N GLY A 142 -2.77 1.09 17.06
CA GLY A 142 -2.72 1.75 15.74
C GLY A 142 -2.98 0.78 14.57
N LEU A 143 -2.63 -0.50 14.75
CA LEU A 143 -2.93 -1.57 13.79
C LEU A 143 -4.44 -1.83 13.69
N LEU A 144 -5.16 -1.80 14.83
CA LEU A 144 -6.62 -1.96 14.92
C LEU A 144 -7.36 -0.68 14.52
N GLY A 145 -6.81 0.50 14.82
CA GLY A 145 -7.38 1.80 14.47
C GLY A 145 -7.37 2.14 12.97
N THR A 146 -6.67 1.35 12.16
CA THR A 146 -6.62 1.49 10.68
C THR A 146 -7.46 0.43 9.95
N LEU A 147 -8.19 -0.43 10.66
CA LEU A 147 -9.17 -1.32 10.04
C LEU A 147 -10.42 -0.55 9.57
N PRO A 148 -10.98 -0.91 8.40
CA PRO A 148 -12.23 -0.34 7.90
C PRO A 148 -13.47 -0.76 8.71
#